data_AF-W2VGN4-F1
#
_entry.id   AF-W2VGN4-F1
#
_cell.length_a   1.000
_cell.length_b   1.000
_cell.length_c   1.000
_cell.angle_alpha   90.00
_cell.angle_beta   90.00
_cell.angle_gamma   90.00
#
_symmetry.space_group_name_H-M   'P 1'
#
loop_
_entity.id
_entity.type
_entity.pdbx_description
1 polymer ?
#
loop_
_entity_poly.entity_id
_entity_poly.type
_entity_poly.pdbx_seq_one_letter_code
_entity_poly.pdbx_strand_id
1 'polypeptide(L)' 'MDKGNILVIGDSGVGKSTLINAVLGEEIAETDFGDKGTTKELKVYESDVLDFRIIDTVGFEPSFF' A
#
# COMPACT_ATOMS: atom_id res chain seq x y z
N MET A 1 22.28 -2.37 -7.81
CA MET A 1 21.29 -3.20 -8.52
C MET A 1 20.00 -2.41 -8.52
N ASP A 2 19.30 -2.35 -9.65
CA ASP A 2 17.97 -1.75 -9.66
C ASP A 2 17.04 -2.61 -8.80
N LYS A 3 16.44 -1.99 -7.76
CA LYS A 3 15.42 -2.67 -6.94
C LYS A 3 14.19 -2.94 -7.81
N GLY A 4 13.63 -4.14 -7.70
CA GLY A 4 12.37 -4.50 -8.36
C GLY A 4 11.21 -3.68 -7.81
N ASN A 5 10.09 -3.59 -8.54
CA ASN A 5 8.89 -2.90 -8.08
C ASN A 5 7.73 -3.90 -7.93
N ILE A 6 7.05 -3.86 -6.79
CA ILE A 6 5.81 -4.61 -6.53
C ILE A 6 4.67 -3.60 -6.40
N LEU A 7 3.65 -3.71 -7.26
CA LEU A 7 2.45 -2.89 -7.21
C LEU A 7 1.35 -3.62 -6.43
N VAL A 8 0.78 -2.98 -5.42
CA VAL A 8 -0.32 -3.53 -4.60
C VAL A 8 -1.62 -2.86 -5.00
N ILE A 9 -2.56 -3.66 -5.54
CA ILE A 9 -3.88 -3.21 -6.02
C ILE A 9 -5.00 -3.99 -5.36
N GLY A 10 -6.17 -3.35 -5.24
CA GLY A 10 -7.37 -3.96 -4.68
C GLY A 10 -8.34 -2.93 -4.14
N ASP A 11 -9.58 -3.36 -3.86
CA ASP A 11 -10.64 -2.48 -3.41
C ASP A 11 -10.29 -1.75 -2.10
N SER A 12 -10.96 -0.65 -1.84
CA SER A 12 -10.88 0.06 -0.55
C SER A 12 -11.23 -0.89 0.62
N GLY A 13 -10.46 -0.81 1.70
CA GLY A 13 -10.70 -1.63 2.91
C GLY A 13 -10.32 -3.12 2.85
N VAL A 14 -9.78 -3.66 1.75
CA VAL A 14 -9.41 -5.09 1.64
C VAL A 14 -8.15 -5.51 2.41
N GLY A 15 -7.50 -4.57 3.12
CA GLY A 15 -6.30 -4.85 3.92
C GLY A 15 -4.95 -4.68 3.21
N LYS A 16 -4.89 -3.91 2.11
CA LYS A 16 -3.63 -3.60 1.41
C LYS A 16 -2.56 -3.01 2.35
N SER A 17 -2.90 -1.96 3.09
CA SER A 17 -1.98 -1.32 4.05
C SER A 17 -1.50 -2.29 5.13
N THR A 18 -2.37 -3.21 5.59
CA THR A 18 -2.01 -4.26 6.53
C THR A 18 -0.98 -5.22 5.95
N LEU A 19 -1.16 -5.66 4.69
CA LEU A 19 -0.18 -6.48 3.99
C LEU A 19 1.16 -5.75 3.84
N ILE A 20 1.13 -4.47 3.48
CA ILE A 20 2.33 -3.66 3.30
C ILE A 20 3.11 -3.56 4.61
N ASN A 21 2.45 -3.23 5.71
CA ASN A 21 3.08 -3.17 7.04
C ASN A 21 3.67 -4.51 7.45
N ALA A 22 2.97 -5.62 7.16
CA ALA A 22 3.48 -6.96 7.45
C ALA A 22 4.72 -7.33 6.62
N VAL A 23 4.80 -6.91 5.36
CA VAL A 23 5.96 -7.14 4.49
C VAL A 23 7.15 -6.29 4.92
N LEU A 24 6.91 -5.03 5.30
CA LEU A 24 7.96 -4.11 5.74
C LEU A 24 8.43 -4.39 7.16
N GLY A 25 7.59 -5.01 8.00
CA GLY A 25 7.87 -5.26 9.41
C GLY A 25 7.73 -4.03 10.30
N GLU A 26 7.09 -2.98 9.80
CA GLU A 26 6.89 -1.68 10.46
C GLU A 26 5.52 -1.09 10.09
N GLU A 27 4.92 -0.29 10.97
CA GLU A 27 3.63 0.38 10.74
C GLU A 27 3.81 1.72 10.02
N ILE A 28 4.10 1.69 8.72
CA ILE A 28 4.32 2.91 7.91
C ILE A 28 3.23 3.19 6.87
N ALA A 29 2.46 2.17 6.48
CA ALA A 29 1.26 2.33 5.68
C ALA A 29 0.09 2.67 6.59
N GLU A 30 -0.63 3.74 6.24
CA GLU A 30 -1.79 4.20 6.99
C GLU A 30 -2.90 3.15 6.96
N THR A 31 -3.33 2.74 8.15
CA THR A 31 -4.45 1.82 8.37
C THR A 31 -5.51 2.57 9.16
N ASP A 32 -6.53 3.10 8.49
CA ASP A 32 -7.73 3.61 9.16
C ASP A 32 -8.97 2.97 8.50
N PHE A 33 -10.09 2.94 9.22
CA PHE A 33 -11.31 2.26 8.76
C PHE A 33 -12.26 3.26 8.09
N GLY A 34 -12.70 2.99 6.86
CA GLY A 34 -13.60 3.84 6.05
C GLY A 34 -12.87 4.85 5.17
N ASP A 35 -13.59 5.82 4.58
CA ASP A 35 -13.09 6.82 3.61
C ASP A 35 -11.87 7.65 4.08
N LYS A 36 -11.57 7.62 5.39
CA LYS A 36 -10.43 8.32 5.99
C LYS A 36 -9.13 7.50 5.97
N GLY A 37 -9.19 6.17 5.81
CA GLY A 37 -8.02 5.30 5.79
C GLY A 37 -7.64 4.73 4.43
N THR A 38 -8.33 5.14 3.38
CA THR A 38 -7.97 4.81 2.01
C THR A 38 -6.74 5.61 1.59
N THR A 39 -5.71 4.93 1.08
CA THR A 39 -4.59 5.56 0.41
C THR A 39 -5.13 6.49 -0.69
N LYS A 40 -4.83 7.81 -0.62
CA LYS A 40 -5.37 8.82 -1.56
C LYS A 40 -4.43 9.17 -2.71
N GLU A 41 -3.18 8.77 -2.58
CA GLU A 41 -2.10 9.04 -3.55
C GLU A 41 -1.25 7.77 -3.70
N LEU A 42 -0.56 7.63 -4.83
CA LEU A 42 0.44 6.58 -4.98
C LEU A 42 1.56 6.77 -3.96
N LYS A 43 1.79 5.78 -3.11
CA LYS A 43 2.90 5.79 -2.14
C LYS A 43 3.94 4.75 -2.54
N VAL A 44 5.22 5.11 -2.41
CA VAL A 44 6.34 4.19 -2.65
C VAL A 44 7.05 3.96 -1.33
N TYR A 45 7.12 2.70 -0.94
CA TYR A 45 7.83 2.25 0.25
C TYR A 45 9.12 1.55 -0.15
N GLU A 46 10.21 1.97 0.47
CA GLU A 46 11.52 1.36 0.34
C GLU A 46 11.98 0.83 1.69
N SER A 47 12.70 -0.28 1.66
CA SER A 47 13.34 -0.86 2.84
C SER A 47 14.78 -1.25 2.49
N ASP A 48 15.69 -1.08 3.43
CA ASP A 48 17.10 -1.46 3.27
C ASP A 48 17.33 -2.97 3.29
N VAL A 49 16.35 -3.73 3.83
CA VAL A 49 16.41 -5.19 3.91
C VAL A 49 15.62 -5.89 2.79
N LEU A 50 14.88 -5.14 1.98
CA LEU A 50 14.13 -5.67 0.84
C LEU A 50 14.80 -5.28 -0.48
N ASP A 51 14.92 -6.25 -1.38
CA ASP A 51 15.45 -6.06 -2.73
C ASP A 51 14.42 -5.48 -3.72
N PHE A 52 13.27 -5.03 -3.21
CA PHE A 52 12.19 -4.43 -3.99
C PHE A 52 11.56 -3.24 -3.27
N ARG A 53 10.92 -2.39 -4.06
CA ARG A 53 10.03 -1.32 -3.61
C ARG A 53 8.60 -1.81 -3.64
N ILE A 54 7.79 -1.33 -2.71
CA ILE A 54 6.35 -1.55 -2.71
C ILE A 54 5.68 -0.26 -3.15
N ILE A 55 4.79 -0.35 -4.14
CA ILE A 55 4.00 0.75 -4.66
C ILE A 55 2.56 0.51 -4.23
N ASP A 56 2.07 1.32 -3.31
CA ASP A 56 0.70 1.30 -2.84
C ASP A 56 -0.18 2.20 -3.69
N THR A 57 -1.35 1.68 -4.07
CA THR A 57 -2.30 2.36 -4.93
C THR A 57 -3.49 2.85 -4.15
N VAL A 58 -4.17 3.85 -4.71
CA VAL A 58 -5.46 4.28 -4.21
C VAL A 58 -6.42 3.08 -4.22
N GLY A 59 -7.09 2.84 -3.10
CA GLY A 59 -8.09 1.79 -3.01
C GLY A 59 -9.17 2.02 -4.06
N PHE A 60 -9.45 0.99 -4.87
CA PHE A 60 -10.50 1.09 -5.88
C PHE A 60 -11.86 1.14 -5.19
N GLU A 61 -12.69 2.12 -5.55
CA GLU A 61 -14.07 2.24 -5.07
C GLU A 61 -15.03 2.29 -6.25
N PRO A 62 -15.70 1.18 -6.58
CA PRO A 62 -16.62 1.11 -7.72
C PRO A 62 -17.78 2.11 -7.65
N SER A 63 -18.14 2.56 -6.44
CA SER A 63 -19.23 3.52 -6.18
C SER A 63 -18.89 4.98 -6.50
N PHE A 64 -17.65 5.29 -6.89
CA PHE A 64 -17.23 6.64 -7.29
C PHE A 64 -17.44 6.93 -8.80
N PHE A 65 -18.02 5.98 -9.55
CA PHE A 65 -18.45 6.14 -10.95
C PHE A 65 -19.96 6.18 -11.12
#